data_AF-A0A839VEI7-F1
#
_entry.id   AF-A0A839VEI7-F1
#
_cell.length_a   1.000
_cell.length_b   1.000
_cell.length_c   1.000
_cell.angle_alpha   90.00
_cell.angle_beta   90.00
_cell.angle_gamma   90.00
#
_symmetry.space_group_name_H-M   'P 1'
#
loop_
_entity.id
_entity.type
_entity.pdbx_description
1 polymer ?
#
loop_
_entity_poly.entity_id
_entity_poly.type
_entity_poly.pdbx_seq_one_letter_code
_entity_poly.pdbx_strand_id
1 'polypeptide(L)' 'MNHSHTTDDILLRENKDGAVYLTLNRPDKFNTLSDALLTALQRELEAIAADPAVR' A
#
# COMPACT_ATOMS: atom_id res chain seq x y z
N MET A 1 4.26 -2.62 -16.19
CA MET A 1 3.01 -1.90 -15.83
C MET A 1 3.36 -0.91 -14.74
N ASN A 2 3.37 0.38 -15.05
CA ASN A 2 3.86 1.43 -14.15
C ASN A 2 2.64 2.12 -13.53
N HIS A 3 2.34 1.80 -12.27
CA HIS A 3 1.21 2.39 -11.56
C HIS A 3 1.57 3.82 -11.13
N SER A 4 0.77 4.77 -11.60
CA SER A 4 0.89 6.21 -11.40
C SER A 4 0.85 6.56 -9.91
N HIS A 5 1.93 7.16 -9.41
CA HIS A 5 2.05 7.66 -8.05
C HIS A 5 1.29 8.99 -7.93
N THR A 6 0.02 8.94 -7.50
CA THR A 6 -0.71 10.16 -7.13
C THR A 6 -0.25 10.55 -5.72
N THR A 7 0.38 11.71 -5.58
CA THR A 7 1.03 12.24 -4.37
C THR A 7 0.08 12.45 -3.16
N ASP A 8 -1.18 12.02 -3.24
CA ASP A 8 -2.22 12.11 -2.20
C ASP A 8 -2.66 10.71 -1.71
N ASP A 9 -1.85 9.67 -1.91
CA ASP A 9 -2.22 8.34 -1.41
C ASP A 9 -1.90 8.19 0.09
N ILE A 10 -2.93 7.77 0.84
CA ILE A 10 -2.84 7.43 2.27
C ILE A 10 -1.94 6.21 2.54
N LEU A 11 -1.61 5.45 1.49
CA LEU A 11 -0.80 4.25 1.52
C LEU A 11 0.15 4.22 0.31
N LEU A 12 1.45 4.35 0.55
CA LEU A 12 2.45 4.22 -0.52
C LEU A 12 2.83 2.76 -0.68
N ARG A 13 2.92 2.32 -1.93
CA ARG A 13 3.42 0.99 -2.29
C ARG A 13 4.72 1.08 -3.05
N GLU A 14 5.70 0.30 -2.61
CA GLU A 14 6.97 0.07 -3.30
C GLU A 14 7.20 -1.44 -3.44
N ASN A 15 7.55 -1.91 -4.63
CA ASN A 15 7.91 -3.32 -4.85
C ASN A 15 9.42 -3.37 -5.11
N LYS A 16 10.16 -4.15 -4.31
CA LYS A 16 11.61 -4.22 -4.38
C LYS A 16 12.09 -5.65 -4.08
N ASP A 17 12.84 -6.21 -5.02
CA ASP A 17 13.46 -7.54 -4.91
C ASP A 17 12.48 -8.68 -4.58
N GLY A 18 11.25 -8.61 -5.10
CA GLY A 18 10.21 -9.60 -4.79
C GLY A 18 9.53 -9.41 -3.43
N ALA A 19 9.86 -8.34 -2.70
CA ALA A 19 9.12 -7.91 -1.52
C ALA A 19 8.26 -6.67 -1.83
N VAL A 20 7.11 -6.57 -1.18
CA VAL A 20 6.24 -5.39 -1.27
C VAL A 20 6.26 -4.63 0.04
N TYR A 21 6.64 -3.37 -0.05
CA TYR A 21 6.70 -2.42 1.04
C TYR A 21 5.47 -1.52 0.97
N LEU A 22 4.65 -1.57 2.01
CA LEU A 22 3.49 -0.71 2.18
C LEU A 22 3.80 0.30 3.29
N THR A 23 3.75 1.59 2.96
CA THR A 23 4.05 2.69 3.89
C THR A 23 2.80 3.50 4.14
N LEU A 24 2.37 3.56 5.40
CA LEU A 24 1.28 4.42 5.84
C LEU A 24 1.73 5.88 5.73
N ASN A 25 1.12 6.64 4.83
CA ASN A 25 1.51 8.02 4.51
C ASN A 25 0.50 9.02 5.06
N ARG A 26 0.17 8.89 6.35
CA ARG A 26 -0.71 9.82 7.08
C ARG A 26 -0.04 10.37 8.35
N PRO A 27 1.09 11.09 8.21
CA PRO A 27 1.79 11.66 9.36
C PRO A 27 0.93 12.68 10.12
N ASP A 28 0.04 13.41 9.45
CA ASP A 28 -0.85 14.41 10.07
C ASP A 28 -1.88 13.80 11.03
N LYS A 29 -2.24 12.52 10.80
CA LYS A 29 -3.17 11.75 11.63
C LYS A 29 -2.45 10.72 12.50
N PHE A 30 -1.12 10.80 12.69
CA PHE A 30 -0.36 9.75 13.40
C PHE A 30 -0.61 8.33 12.86
N ASN A 31 -0.88 8.20 11.55
CA ASN A 31 -1.31 6.94 10.93
C ASN A 31 -2.53 6.29 11.62
N THR A 32 -3.47 7.11 12.12
CA THR A 32 -4.71 6.59 12.72
C THR A 32 -5.37 5.62 11.75
N LEU A 33 -5.64 4.40 12.21
CA LEU A 33 -6.37 3.38 11.47
C LEU A 33 -7.83 3.81 11.29
N SER A 34 -8.09 4.57 10.23
CA SER A 34 -9.46 4.84 9.76
C SER A 34 -9.95 3.70 8.87
N ASP A 35 -11.26 3.51 8.77
CA ASP A 35 -11.88 2.49 7.90
C ASP A 35 -11.39 2.55 6.44
N ALA A 36 -11.15 3.76 5.93
CA ALA A 36 -10.60 3.96 4.59
C ALA A 36 -9.17 3.38 4.45
N LEU A 37 -8.33 3.54 5.47
CA LEU A 37 -6.96 3.05 5.49
C LEU A 37 -6.92 1.52 5.65
N LEU A 38 -7.77 0.98 6.53
CA LEU A 38 -7.96 -0.46 6.66
C LEU A 38 -8.42 -1.08 5.34
N THR A 39 -9.39 -0.46 4.66
CA THR A 39 -9.88 -0.91 3.35
C THR A 39 -8.79 -0.86 2.29
N ALA A 40 -8.00 0.22 2.23
CA ALA A 40 -6.89 0.35 1.29
C ALA A 40 -5.81 -0.70 1.56
N LEU A 41 -5.44 -0.90 2.82
CA LEU A 41 -4.47 -1.91 3.22
C LEU A 41 -4.94 -3.32 2.86
N GLN A 42 -6.22 -3.63 3.07
CA GLN A 42 -6.78 -4.93 2.77
C GLN A 42 -6.73 -5.22 1.26
N ARG A 43 -7.13 -4.25 0.42
CA ARG A 43 -7.03 -4.38 -1.05
C ARG A 43 -5.59 -4.59 -1.52
N GLU A 44 -4.64 -3.84 -0.97
CA GLU A 44 -3.23 -4.01 -1.34
C GLU A 44 -2.71 -5.37 -0.91
N LEU A 45 -3.06 -5.86 0.29
CA LEU A 45 -2.69 -7.21 0.73
C LEU A 45 -3.31 -8.31 -0.14
N GLU A 46 -4.57 -8.17 -0.55
CA GLU A 46 -5.22 -9.10 -1.49
C GLU A 46 -4.53 -9.09 -2.86
N ALA A 47 -4.16 -7.91 -3.36
CA ALA A 47 -3.42 -7.77 -4.60
C ALA A 47 -2.02 -8.39 -4.52
N ILE A 48 -1.33 -8.24 -3.38
CA ILE A 48 -0.03 -8.86 -3.12
C ILE A 48 -0.16 -10.38 -3.01
N ALA A 49 -1.18 -10.89 -2.32
CA ALA A 49 -1.43 -12.32 -2.18
C ALA A 49 -1.73 -13.00 -3.52
N ALA A 50 -2.30 -12.26 -4.48
CA ALA A 50 -2.54 -12.74 -5.83
C ALA A 50 -1.32 -12.57 -6.76
N ASP A 51 -0.26 -11.86 -6.33
CA ASP A 51 0.91 -11.58 -7.16
C ASP A 51 1.99 -12.65 -6.96
N PRO A 52 2.27 -13.49 -7.98
CA PRO A 52 3.24 -14.58 -7.87
C PRO A 52 4.70 -14.11 -7.96
N ALA A 53 4.96 -12.82 -8.23
CA ALA A 53 6.31 -12.25 -8.21
C ALA A 53 6.71 -11.80 -6.80
N VAL A 54 5.76 -11.71 -5.87
CA VAL A 54 6.03 -11.49 -4.45
C VAL A 54 6.34 -12.82 -3.77
N ARG A 55 7.39 -12.85 -2.96
CA ARG A 55 7.98 -14.09 -2.43
C ARG A 55 8.11 -14.14 -0.92
#